data_AF-T1A4H7-F1
#
_entry.id   AF-T1A4H7-F1
#
_cell.length_a   1.000
_cell.length_b   1.000
_cell.length_c   1.000
_cell.angle_alpha   90.00
_cell.angle_beta   90.00
_cell.angle_gamma   90.00
#
_symmetry.space_group_name_H-M   'P 1'
#
loop_
_entity.id
_entity.type
_entity.pdbx_description
1 polymer ?
#
loop_
_entity_poly.entity_id
_entity_poly.type
_entity_poly.pdbx_seq_one_letter_code
_entity_poly.pdbx_strand_id
1 'polypeptide(L)'
;MKLKLPRVNKYAVMLVGAFVLAIVAVLLLNSYLKQQKNQYQQKLAAQLSAGMVQVVVPTRNLVPGTVASGQNMAERLYPQDLIYSSTITAAKWPDYAGRTLARSVQIGKPLLENDFIAKSNNDFASTLPKTMRAVTINVDTLNSINGLVRPDDRVDVLLTGAFGPKSGESG
;
A
#
# COMPACT_ATOMS: atom_id res chain seq x y z
N MET A 1 62.45 16.73 50.97
CA MET A 1 61.21 16.59 51.75
C MET A 1 60.89 15.09 51.83
N LYS A 2 61.15 14.42 52.96
CA LYS A 2 61.02 12.95 53.08
C LYS A 2 59.54 12.58 53.31
N LEU A 3 58.91 11.97 52.31
CA LEU A 3 57.54 11.45 52.42
C LEU A 3 57.56 10.22 53.36
N LYS A 4 57.04 10.38 54.58
CA LYS A 4 56.80 9.26 55.50
C LYS A 4 55.61 8.46 54.97
N LEU A 5 55.86 7.27 54.43
CA LEU A 5 54.79 6.32 54.11
C LEU A 5 54.28 5.70 55.42
N PRO A 6 52.96 5.75 55.70
CA PRO A 6 52.38 5.08 56.86
C PRO A 6 52.55 3.57 56.73
N ARG A 7 52.55 2.84 57.87
CA ARG A 7 52.54 1.37 57.87
C ARG A 7 51.21 0.87 57.31
N VAL A 8 51.13 0.77 55.99
CA VAL A 8 49.96 0.31 55.26
C VAL A 8 49.79 -1.19 55.44
N ASN A 9 48.62 -1.58 55.95
CA ASN A 9 48.23 -2.98 56.04
C ASN A 9 48.12 -3.57 54.62
N LYS A 10 48.81 -4.68 54.36
CA LYS A 10 48.90 -5.32 53.03
C LYS A 10 47.50 -5.61 52.46
N TYR A 11 46.57 -5.99 53.33
CA TYR A 11 45.17 -6.23 52.98
C TYR A 11 44.42 -4.96 52.56
N ALA A 12 44.69 -3.82 53.22
CA ALA A 12 44.07 -2.54 52.87
C ALA A 12 44.52 -2.04 51.50
N VAL A 13 45.80 -2.22 51.14
CA VAL A 13 46.32 -1.86 49.82
C VAL A 13 45.72 -2.76 48.73
N MET A 14 45.56 -4.05 48.99
CA MET A 14 44.89 -4.97 48.06
C MET A 14 43.41 -4.63 47.86
N LEU A 15 42.70 -4.25 48.93
CA LEU A 15 41.27 -3.89 48.87
C LEU A 15 41.07 -2.59 48.07
N VAL A 16 41.88 -1.57 48.33
CA VAL A 16 41.84 -0.31 47.56
C VAL A 16 42.19 -0.57 46.09
N GLY A 17 43.20 -1.38 45.80
CA GLY A 17 43.56 -1.77 44.43
C GLY A 17 42.42 -2.47 43.68
N ALA A 18 41.74 -3.42 44.33
CA ALA A 18 40.59 -4.10 43.76
C ALA A 18 39.42 -3.13 43.48
N PHE A 19 39.17 -2.18 44.38
CA PHE A 19 38.13 -1.17 44.19
C PHE A 19 38.41 -0.24 43.01
N VAL A 20 39.66 0.20 42.86
CA VAL A 20 40.09 1.03 41.73
C VAL A 20 39.92 0.26 40.42
N LEU A 21 40.32 -1.00 40.37
CA LEU A 21 40.14 -1.85 39.18
C LEU A 21 38.65 -2.05 38.84
N ALA A 22 37.80 -2.25 39.84
CA ALA A 22 36.35 -2.37 39.62
C ALA A 22 35.75 -1.09 39.03
N ILE A 23 36.13 0.09 39.55
CA ILE A 23 35.67 1.38 39.02
C ILE A 23 36.12 1.57 37.56
N VAL A 24 37.40 1.29 37.27
CA VAL A 24 37.93 1.40 35.90
C VAL A 24 37.21 0.45 34.94
N ALA A 25 36.95 -0.80 35.36
CA ALA A 25 36.21 -1.76 34.55
C ALA A 25 34.78 -1.28 34.23
N VAL A 26 34.07 -0.73 35.22
CA VAL A 26 32.71 -0.17 35.02
C VAL A 26 32.73 1.02 34.07
N LEU A 27 33.71 1.91 34.17
CA LEU A 27 33.86 3.06 33.27
C LEU A 27 34.11 2.61 31.82
N LEU A 28 35.00 1.63 31.62
CA LEU A 28 35.30 1.07 30.31
C LEU A 28 34.08 0.38 29.70
N LEU A 29 33.37 -0.44 30.49
CA LEU A 29 32.17 -1.13 30.04
C LEU A 29 31.06 -0.14 29.64
N ASN A 30 30.80 0.87 30.47
CA ASN A 30 29.79 1.89 30.16
C ASN A 30 30.15 2.68 28.90
N SER A 31 31.43 3.04 28.72
CA SER A 31 31.89 3.73 27.51
C SER A 31 31.71 2.87 26.26
N TYR A 32 32.09 1.58 26.34
CA TYR A 32 31.94 0.63 25.24
C TYR A 32 30.47 0.42 24.85
N LEU A 33 29.59 0.19 25.83
CA LEU A 33 28.16 0.03 25.60
C LEU A 33 27.52 1.31 25.02
N LYS A 34 27.94 2.49 25.48
CA LYS A 34 27.47 3.76 24.95
C LYS A 34 27.91 3.96 23.50
N GLN A 35 29.17 3.66 23.17
CA GLN A 35 29.69 3.77 21.81
C GLN A 35 28.99 2.79 20.87
N GLN A 36 28.79 1.55 21.31
CA GLN A 36 28.08 0.53 20.54
C GLN A 36 26.63 0.97 20.29
N LYS A 37 25.91 1.42 21.33
CA LYS A 37 24.54 1.93 21.21
C LYS A 37 24.45 3.10 20.24
N ASN A 38 25.38 4.05 20.30
CA ASN A 38 25.40 5.20 19.40
C ASN A 38 25.61 4.77 17.93
N GLN A 39 26.48 3.80 17.65
CA GLN A 39 26.67 3.32 16.28
C GLN A 39 25.43 2.63 15.71
N TYR A 40 24.74 1.81 16.52
CA TYR A 40 23.47 1.21 16.09
C TYR A 40 22.39 2.28 15.88
N GLN A 41 22.26 3.23 16.80
CA GLN A 41 21.29 4.32 16.67
C GLN A 41 21.56 5.18 15.43
N GLN A 42 22.82 5.48 15.11
CA GLN A 42 23.19 6.22 13.91
C GLN A 42 22.87 5.45 12.63
N LYS A 43 23.11 4.13 12.60
CA LYS A 43 22.74 3.29 11.45
C LYS A 43 21.23 3.23 11.25
N LEU A 44 20.46 3.05 12.33
CA LEU A 44 18.99 3.09 12.26
C LEU A 44 18.47 4.46 11.82
N ALA A 45 19.03 5.55 12.35
CA ALA A 45 18.66 6.91 11.96
C ALA A 45 19.01 7.18 10.49
N ALA A 46 20.16 6.72 10.01
CA ALA A 46 20.59 6.83 8.61
C ALA A 46 19.70 6.01 7.66
N GLN A 47 19.26 4.81 8.07
CA GLN A 47 18.31 4.00 7.30
C GLN A 47 16.92 4.68 7.23
N LEU A 48 16.43 5.22 8.35
CA LEU A 48 15.16 5.95 8.37
C LEU A 48 15.22 7.25 7.56
N SER A 49 16.38 7.89 7.47
CA SER A 49 16.57 9.11 6.67
C SER A 49 16.88 8.85 5.19
N ALA A 50 16.94 7.58 4.76
CA ALA A 50 17.01 7.19 3.35
C ALA A 50 15.68 7.51 2.66
N GLY A 51 15.47 8.79 2.32
CA GLY A 51 14.34 9.27 1.54
C GLY A 51 13.00 9.16 2.27
N MET A 52 12.68 10.14 3.11
CA MET A 52 11.30 10.29 3.58
C MET A 52 10.46 10.93 2.46
N VAL A 53 9.35 10.28 2.11
CA VAL A 53 8.39 10.76 1.12
C VAL A 53 7.08 11.10 1.81
N GLN A 54 6.51 12.25 1.46
CA GLN A 54 5.21 12.67 1.96
C GLN A 54 4.11 11.99 1.15
N VAL A 55 3.30 11.17 1.79
CA VAL A 55 2.21 10.40 1.19
C VAL A 55 0.87 10.80 1.79
N VAL A 56 -0.19 10.65 1.01
CA VAL A 56 -1.56 10.93 1.49
C VAL A 56 -2.17 9.66 2.07
N VAL A 57 -2.70 9.78 3.28
CA VAL A 57 -3.37 8.71 4.02
C VAL A 57 -4.79 9.13 4.42
N PRO A 58 -5.75 8.20 4.50
CA PRO A 58 -7.07 8.50 5.04
C PRO A 58 -7.04 8.80 6.55
N THR A 59 -7.86 9.77 6.99
CA THR A 59 -8.07 10.11 8.41
C THR A 59 -9.09 9.21 9.10
N ARG A 60 -9.83 8.41 8.33
CA ARG A 60 -10.78 7.39 8.80
C ARG A 60 -10.85 6.24 7.81
N ASN A 61 -11.52 5.15 8.19
CA ASN A 61 -11.83 4.08 7.25
C ASN A 61 -12.76 4.60 6.16
N LEU A 62 -12.37 4.44 4.89
CA LEU A 62 -13.15 4.86 3.74
C LEU A 62 -13.74 3.63 3.06
N VAL A 63 -15.03 3.74 2.72
CA VAL A 63 -15.77 2.70 1.98
C VAL A 63 -15.78 3.03 0.49
N PRO A 64 -15.98 2.03 -0.40
CA PRO A 64 -16.17 2.28 -1.82
C PRO A 64 -17.28 3.32 -2.06
N GLY A 65 -17.11 4.18 -3.06
CA GLY A 65 -18.04 5.28 -3.33
C GLY A 65 -17.76 6.57 -2.55
N THR A 66 -16.82 6.57 -1.59
CA THR A 66 -16.45 7.78 -0.86
C THR A 66 -15.61 8.71 -1.73
N VAL A 67 -15.93 10.01 -1.73
CA VAL A 67 -15.15 11.05 -2.40
C VAL A 67 -13.92 11.40 -1.57
N ALA A 68 -12.76 11.39 -2.24
CA ALA A 68 -11.48 11.73 -1.66
C ALA A 68 -11.33 13.26 -1.56
N SER A 69 -11.71 13.82 -0.42
CA SER A 69 -11.59 15.25 -0.12
C SER A 69 -10.52 15.52 0.94
N GLY A 70 -10.00 16.75 1.00
CA GLY A 70 -9.02 17.15 2.01
C GLY A 70 -9.50 17.04 3.47
N GLN A 71 -10.80 16.85 3.71
CA GLN A 71 -11.36 16.62 5.04
C GLN A 71 -11.15 15.18 5.53
N ASN A 72 -11.03 14.23 4.59
CA ASN A 72 -10.95 12.80 4.88
C ASN A 72 -9.52 12.26 4.71
N MET A 73 -8.56 13.15 4.45
CA MET A 73 -7.19 12.83 4.06
C MET A 73 -6.21 13.67 4.86
N ALA A 74 -5.04 13.10 5.13
CA ALA A 74 -3.93 13.74 5.80
C ALA A 74 -2.62 13.35 5.13
N GLU A 75 -1.64 14.23 5.19
CA GLU A 75 -0.29 13.94 4.72
C GLU A 75 0.55 13.36 5.85
N ARG A 76 1.31 12.31 5.56
CA ARG A 76 2.25 11.69 6.50
C ARG A 76 3.58 11.39 5.82
N LEU A 77 4.66 11.51 6.58
CA LEU A 77 5.97 11.05 6.14
C LEU A 77 6.04 9.53 6.23
N TYR A 78 6.46 8.90 5.14
CA TYR A 78 6.76 7.48 5.04
C TYR A 78 8.17 7.28 4.48
N PRO A 79 8.91 6.26 4.95
CA PRO A 79 10.15 5.84 4.32
C PRO A 79 9.89 5.36 2.88
N GLN A 80 10.70 5.80 1.91
CA GLN A 80 10.54 5.50 0.48
C GLN A 80 10.57 4.00 0.19
N ASP A 81 11.31 3.25 0.98
CA ASP A 81 11.48 1.81 0.96
C ASP A 81 10.23 1.03 1.41
N LEU A 82 9.30 1.66 2.12
CA LEU A 82 8.06 1.04 2.62
C LEU A 82 6.82 1.37 1.79
N ILE A 83 6.95 2.18 0.73
CA ILE A 83 5.83 2.59 -0.12
C ILE A 83 5.89 1.91 -1.48
N TYR A 84 4.72 1.59 -2.03
CA TYR A 84 4.62 1.08 -3.39
C TYR A 84 4.86 2.19 -4.40
N SER A 85 5.35 1.85 -5.59
CA SER A 85 5.54 2.81 -6.68
C SER A 85 4.24 3.51 -7.12
N SER A 86 3.10 2.83 -6.96
CA SER A 86 1.75 3.36 -7.22
C SER A 86 1.15 4.12 -6.02
N THR A 87 1.93 4.47 -5.00
CA THR A 87 1.45 5.27 -3.87
C THR A 87 1.30 6.74 -4.28
N ILE A 88 0.22 7.36 -3.86
CA ILE A 88 -0.05 8.79 -4.11
C ILE A 88 0.76 9.62 -3.11
N THR A 89 1.78 10.30 -3.64
CA THR A 89 2.55 11.30 -2.91
C THR A 89 1.78 12.61 -2.80
N ALA A 90 2.14 13.46 -1.83
CA ALA A 90 1.53 14.78 -1.66
C ALA A 90 1.62 15.64 -2.94
N ALA A 91 2.69 15.48 -3.73
CA ALA A 91 2.84 16.16 -5.01
C ALA A 91 1.80 15.72 -6.07
N LYS A 92 1.39 14.45 -6.06
CA LYS A 92 0.38 13.91 -6.99
C LYS A 92 -1.05 14.09 -6.47
N TRP A 93 -1.24 14.42 -5.19
CA TRP A 93 -2.55 14.54 -4.55
C TRP A 93 -3.58 15.39 -5.32
N PRO A 94 -3.22 16.56 -5.89
CA PRO A 94 -4.18 17.40 -6.63
C PRO A 94 -4.88 16.69 -7.78
N ASP A 95 -4.24 15.70 -8.42
CA ASP A 95 -4.82 14.94 -9.55
C ASP A 95 -5.90 13.93 -9.12
N TYR A 96 -5.89 13.56 -7.83
CA TYR A 96 -6.77 12.56 -7.22
C TYR A 96 -7.80 13.17 -6.27
N ALA A 97 -7.60 14.42 -5.84
CA ALA A 97 -8.57 15.17 -5.08
C ALA A 97 -9.91 15.24 -5.83
N GLY A 98 -11.00 14.93 -5.14
CA GLY A 98 -12.36 14.89 -5.71
C GLY A 98 -12.71 13.59 -6.45
N ARG A 99 -11.77 12.64 -6.60
CA ARG A 99 -12.10 11.33 -7.18
C ARG A 99 -12.80 10.43 -6.18
N THR A 100 -13.52 9.44 -6.70
CA THR A 100 -14.25 8.45 -5.91
C THR A 100 -13.42 7.18 -5.74
N LEU A 101 -13.46 6.61 -4.54
CA LEU A 101 -12.79 5.34 -4.24
C LEU A 101 -13.56 4.15 -4.85
N ALA A 102 -12.83 3.25 -5.51
CA ALA A 102 -13.34 1.99 -6.04
C ALA A 102 -13.37 0.88 -4.99
N ARG A 103 -12.50 0.96 -3.97
CA ARG A 103 -12.33 -0.04 -2.91
C ARG A 103 -12.24 0.60 -1.53
N SER A 104 -12.47 -0.20 -0.50
CA SER A 104 -12.30 0.25 0.88
C SER A 104 -10.83 0.44 1.23
N VAL A 105 -10.49 1.56 1.84
CA VAL A 105 -9.14 1.86 2.32
C VAL A 105 -9.20 2.14 3.82
N GLN A 106 -8.32 1.50 4.59
CA GLN A 106 -8.27 1.68 6.04
C GLN A 106 -7.53 2.97 6.42
N ILE A 107 -7.86 3.51 7.59
CA ILE A 107 -7.19 4.66 8.18
C ILE A 107 -5.66 4.47 8.22
N GLY A 108 -4.93 5.54 7.88
CA GLY A 108 -3.47 5.56 7.98
C GLY A 108 -2.72 4.74 6.92
N LYS A 109 -3.41 4.01 6.03
CA LYS A 109 -2.76 3.33 4.90
C LYS A 109 -2.47 4.32 3.76
N PRO A 110 -1.29 4.28 3.13
CA PRO A 110 -1.01 5.07 1.93
C PRO A 110 -2.00 4.73 0.82
N LEU A 111 -2.55 5.76 0.18
CA LEU A 111 -3.44 5.60 -0.96
C LEU A 111 -2.67 5.15 -2.20
N LEU A 112 -3.27 4.22 -2.95
CA LEU A 112 -2.74 3.75 -4.21
C LEU A 112 -3.55 4.31 -5.39
N GLU A 113 -2.92 4.43 -6.56
CA GLU A 113 -3.58 4.89 -7.79
C GLU A 113 -4.78 3.97 -8.17
N ASN A 114 -4.70 2.67 -7.84
CA ASN A 114 -5.74 1.68 -8.09
C ASN A 114 -6.87 1.67 -7.04
N ASP A 115 -6.76 2.46 -5.97
CA ASP A 115 -7.84 2.61 -4.99
C ASP A 115 -8.97 3.48 -5.53
N PHE A 116 -8.71 4.24 -6.60
CA PHE A 116 -9.65 5.15 -7.23
C PHE A 116 -10.35 4.49 -8.41
N ILE A 117 -11.60 4.91 -8.64
CA ILE A 117 -12.29 4.58 -9.90
C ILE A 117 -11.45 5.16 -11.03
N ALA A 118 -11.12 4.30 -12.02
CA ALA A 118 -10.45 4.74 -13.23
C ALA A 118 -11.22 5.94 -13.81
N LYS A 119 -10.52 6.94 -14.35
CA LYS A 119 -11.15 8.11 -14.96
C LYS A 119 -12.01 7.63 -16.12
N SER A 120 -13.27 7.33 -15.82
CA SER A 120 -14.23 6.80 -16.76
C SER A 120 -14.63 7.95 -17.66
N ASN A 121 -13.88 8.12 -18.75
CA ASN A 121 -14.43 8.64 -19.99
C ASN A 121 -15.26 7.55 -20.71
N ASN A 122 -15.56 6.43 -20.04
CA ASN A 122 -16.13 5.24 -20.66
C ASN A 122 -17.65 5.29 -20.81
N ASP A 123 -18.31 6.39 -20.47
CA ASP A 123 -19.65 6.56 -20.99
C ASP A 123 -19.49 6.88 -22.48
N PHE A 124 -19.76 5.92 -23.37
CA PHE A 124 -19.65 6.12 -24.82
C PHE A 124 -20.40 7.39 -25.26
N ALA A 125 -21.51 7.67 -24.59
CA ALA A 125 -22.27 8.91 -24.75
C ALA A 125 -21.46 10.20 -24.48
N SER A 126 -20.49 10.16 -23.56
CA SER A 126 -19.63 11.30 -23.21
C SER A 126 -18.54 11.60 -24.24
N THR A 127 -18.24 10.65 -25.14
CA THR A 127 -17.27 10.84 -26.24
C THR A 127 -17.95 11.35 -27.52
N LEU A 128 -19.27 11.31 -27.60
CA LEU A 128 -20.00 11.74 -28.79
C LEU A 128 -20.00 13.26 -28.93
N PRO A 129 -19.81 13.80 -30.16
CA PRO A 129 -20.05 15.21 -30.45
C PRO A 129 -21.47 15.61 -30.04
N LYS A 130 -21.68 16.88 -29.63
CA LYS A 130 -22.98 17.40 -29.15
C LYS A 130 -24.18 17.16 -30.10
N THR A 131 -23.91 16.87 -31.37
CA THR A 131 -24.91 16.61 -32.41
C THR A 131 -25.29 15.13 -32.55
N MET A 132 -24.60 14.22 -31.87
CA MET A 132 -24.79 12.77 -32.00
C MET A 132 -25.43 12.18 -30.73
N ARG A 133 -26.18 11.08 -30.91
CA ARG A 133 -26.79 10.31 -29.82
C ARG A 133 -26.47 8.83 -30.00
N ALA A 134 -26.06 8.16 -28.93
CA ALA A 134 -25.97 6.70 -28.92
C ALA A 134 -27.38 6.12 -28.83
N VAL A 135 -27.71 5.20 -29.73
CA VAL A 135 -28.97 4.45 -29.69
C VAL A 135 -28.62 2.97 -29.85
N THR A 136 -29.11 2.14 -28.93
CA THR A 136 -29.00 0.69 -29.06
C THR A 136 -30.09 0.20 -30.00
N ILE A 137 -29.69 -0.43 -31.11
CA ILE A 137 -30.61 -1.09 -32.03
C ILE A 137 -30.58 -2.58 -31.68
N ASN A 138 -31.71 -3.10 -31.19
CA ASN A 138 -31.87 -4.54 -30.99
C ASN A 138 -32.06 -5.19 -32.35
N VAL A 139 -31.11 -6.05 -32.74
CA VAL A 139 -31.23 -6.88 -33.95
C VAL A 139 -31.68 -8.28 -33.56
N ASP A 140 -32.68 -8.81 -34.27
CA ASP A 140 -33.14 -10.18 -34.10
C ASP A 140 -32.19 -11.14 -34.83
N THR A 141 -31.78 -12.21 -34.15
CA THR A 141 -30.92 -13.28 -34.67
C THR A 141 -31.43 -13.88 -35.97
N LEU A 142 -32.75 -13.94 -36.18
CA LEU A 142 -33.35 -14.49 -37.40
C LEU A 142 -32.98 -13.70 -38.67
N ASN A 143 -32.73 -12.40 -38.56
CA ASN A 143 -32.38 -11.56 -39.70
C ASN A 143 -30.87 -11.27 -39.80
N SER A 144 -30.07 -11.70 -38.82
CA SER A 144 -28.65 -11.35 -38.75
C SER A 144 -27.74 -12.21 -39.64
N ILE A 145 -28.23 -13.35 -40.17
CA ILE A 145 -27.43 -14.32 -40.95
C ILE A 145 -28.27 -15.01 -42.05
N ASN A 146 -29.20 -14.31 -42.69
CA ASN A 146 -29.97 -14.90 -43.80
C ASN A 146 -29.13 -14.89 -45.10
N GLY A 147 -28.89 -16.06 -45.70
CA GLY A 147 -28.28 -16.20 -47.04
C GLY A 147 -26.82 -16.67 -47.10
N LEU A 148 -26.22 -17.11 -45.98
CA LEU A 148 -24.87 -17.68 -46.00
C LEU A 148 -24.83 -19.16 -46.41
N VAL A 149 -25.97 -19.85 -46.42
CA VAL A 149 -26.09 -21.26 -46.78
C VAL A 149 -26.69 -21.37 -48.19
N ARG A 150 -26.04 -22.14 -49.06
CA ARG A 150 -26.42 -22.41 -50.45
C ARG A 150 -26.90 -23.85 -50.62
N PRO A 151 -27.60 -24.17 -51.73
CA PRO A 151 -27.81 -25.56 -52.11
C PRO A 151 -26.47 -26.30 -52.22
N ASP A 152 -26.38 -27.50 -51.64
CA ASP A 152 -25.19 -28.37 -51.51
C ASP A 152 -24.22 -28.05 -50.35
N ASP A 153 -24.51 -27.03 -49.53
CA ASP A 153 -23.73 -26.81 -48.30
C ASP A 153 -23.99 -27.91 -47.26
N ARG A 154 -22.91 -28.47 -46.71
CA ARG A 154 -22.96 -29.40 -45.57
C ARG A 154 -22.68 -28.61 -44.30
N VAL A 155 -23.66 -28.60 -43.39
CA VAL A 155 -23.59 -27.86 -42.13
C VAL A 155 -23.73 -28.79 -40.95
N ASP A 156 -22.88 -28.61 -39.94
CA ASP A 156 -22.97 -29.31 -38.65
C ASP A 156 -23.69 -28.43 -37.63
N VAL A 157 -24.74 -28.96 -37.00
CA VAL A 157 -25.55 -28.25 -36.01
C VAL A 157 -25.25 -28.79 -34.61
N LEU A 158 -24.72 -27.94 -33.74
CA LEU A 158 -24.46 -28.28 -32.34
C LEU A 158 -25.55 -27.66 -31.45
N LEU A 159 -26.39 -28.51 -30.85
CA LEU A 159 -27.41 -28.08 -29.89
C LEU A 159 -26.91 -28.32 -28.45
N THR A 160 -26.94 -27.28 -27.61
CA THR A 160 -26.64 -27.39 -26.18
C THR A 160 -27.84 -26.94 -25.37
N GLY A 161 -28.45 -27.87 -24.61
CA GLY A 161 -29.57 -27.59 -23.73
C GLY A 161 -29.83 -28.75 -22.77
N ALA A 162 -30.40 -28.46 -21.59
CA ALA A 162 -30.84 -29.48 -20.65
C ALA A 162 -32.27 -29.91 -21.00
N PHE A 163 -32.44 -31.15 -21.47
CA PHE A 163 -33.77 -31.73 -21.67
C PHE A 163 -34.35 -32.14 -20.31
N GLY A 164 -35.16 -31.29 -19.70
CA GLY A 164 -35.98 -31.66 -18.54
C GLY A 164 -37.06 -32.70 -18.92
N PRO A 165 -37.51 -33.56 -18.00
CA PRO A 165 -38.45 -34.62 -18.30
C PRO A 165 -39.80 -34.04 -18.74
N LYS A 166 -40.30 -34.49 -19.90
CA LYS A 166 -41.64 -34.16 -20.40
C LYS A 166 -42.69 -34.70 -19.43
N SER A 167 -43.38 -33.80 -18.73
CA SER A 167 -44.64 -34.11 -18.05
C SER A 167 -45.68 -34.52 -19.09
N GLY A 168 -46.18 -35.74 -18.94
CA GLY A 168 -47.08 -36.40 -19.87
C GLY A 168 -48.33 -35.60 -20.20
N GLU A 169 -48.64 -35.61 -21.49
CA GLU A 169 -49.94 -35.33 -22.06
C GLU A 169 -50.95 -36.36 -21.51
N SER A 170 -52.06 -35.89 -20.95
CA SER A 170 -53.20 -36.71 -20.53
C SER A 170 -54.48 -36.00 -20.94
N GLY A 171 -55.24 -36.61 -21.86
CA GLY A 171 -56.69 -36.42 -22.02
C GLY A 171 -57.14 -35.11 -22.67
#